data_AF-A0A9D4GBV7-F1
#
_entry.id   AF-A0A9D4GBV7-F1
#
_cell.length_a   1.000
_cell.length_b   1.000
_cell.length_c   1.000
_cell.angle_alpha   90.00
_cell.angle_beta   90.00
_cell.angle_gamma   90.00
#
_symmetry.space_group_name_H-M   'P 1'
#
loop_
_entity.id
_entity.type
_entity.pdbx_description
1 polymer ?
#
loop_
_entity_poly.entity_id
_entity_poly.type
_entity_poly.pdbx_seq_one_letter_code
_entity_poly.pdbx_strand_id
1 'polypeptide(L)'
;MASLSAVFTETERTNWLKAWLAIEIAKSGLEQFVENEAKTVHTNIYNNVWSSIQSQATCIGCTTANLLKCPTQGVCNKRGPQSTCTSMHNNAAKQPRKCPANVCNKVHDEIVKHHTFNKPSWKNTMAEQWTTNPWQIAKAYLPPDGYTGKCSVQDTDFNGIISFMMNCKHFDNKFSFPISTGKHSPPCLLTMARDIGRTVRHSSQCKVTDPDLQDVFTTLTNLLSDQTSLAHDVNALEAVKKLAELQKDTLKITTEKMIHVLKAAQDTLQKVQNIADKSLDEMQVYHEQCKTDLNSHIDMCKQKLDDHTAKCTTDIDEHAIKTLESTYEQSSKGISYFVFAVSSLLITPNAYFG
;
A
#
# COMPACT_ATOMS: atom_id res chain seq x y z
N MET A 1 15.61 -4.85 39.67
CA MET A 1 14.52 -5.83 39.39
C MET A 1 13.48 -5.73 40.49
N ALA A 2 12.69 -4.64 40.51
CA ALA A 2 11.47 -4.59 41.30
C ALA A 2 10.46 -5.55 40.64
N SER A 3 9.89 -6.43 41.45
CA SER A 3 9.27 -7.67 41.04
C SER A 3 8.13 -7.48 40.02
N LEU A 4 8.26 -8.12 38.85
CA LEU A 4 7.15 -8.39 37.94
C LEU A 4 5.95 -9.03 38.66
N SER A 5 6.16 -9.70 39.81
CA SER A 5 5.07 -10.27 40.62
C SER A 5 4.13 -9.23 41.25
N ALA A 6 4.58 -7.99 41.49
CA ALA A 6 3.73 -6.94 42.06
C ALA A 6 2.83 -6.27 41.02
N VAL A 7 3.10 -6.46 39.72
CA VAL A 7 2.34 -5.89 38.61
C VAL A 7 1.09 -6.73 38.27
N PHE A 8 1.03 -8.01 38.70
CA PHE A 8 -0.04 -8.94 38.33
C PHE A 8 -1.01 -9.30 39.48
N THR A 9 -1.01 -8.56 40.59
CA THR A 9 -1.88 -8.85 41.75
C THR A 9 -3.30 -8.30 41.63
N GLU A 10 -3.67 -7.68 40.51
CA GLU A 10 -4.98 -7.09 40.31
C GLU A 10 -5.84 -8.03 39.45
N THR A 11 -6.89 -8.62 40.03
CA THR A 11 -7.83 -9.56 39.37
C THR A 11 -8.23 -9.10 37.96
N GLU A 12 -8.46 -7.80 37.79
CA GLU A 12 -8.85 -7.19 36.52
C GLU A 12 -7.81 -7.38 35.40
N ARG A 13 -6.51 -7.41 35.72
CA ARG A 13 -5.43 -7.65 34.74
C ARG A 13 -5.35 -9.11 34.33
N THR A 14 -5.57 -10.02 35.28
CA THR A 14 -5.66 -11.46 34.98
C THR A 14 -6.87 -11.72 34.08
N ASN A 15 -7.99 -11.06 34.36
CA ASN A 15 -9.18 -11.13 33.52
C ASN A 15 -8.95 -10.55 32.13
N TRP A 16 -8.23 -9.43 32.02
CA TRP A 16 -7.85 -8.90 30.71
C TRP A 16 -7.03 -9.90 29.90
N LEU A 17 -6.05 -10.58 30.53
CA LEU A 17 -5.25 -11.61 29.87
C LEU A 17 -6.12 -12.81 29.44
N LYS A 18 -7.05 -13.26 30.29
CA LYS A 18 -8.03 -14.29 29.93
C LYS A 18 -8.87 -13.88 28.73
N ALA A 19 -9.41 -12.66 28.75
CA ALA A 19 -10.23 -12.14 27.67
C ALA A 19 -9.43 -12.07 26.35
N TRP A 20 -8.18 -11.63 26.41
CA TRP A 20 -7.30 -11.61 25.26
C TRP A 20 -7.00 -13.02 24.71
N LEU A 21 -6.68 -13.98 25.59
CA LEU A 21 -6.49 -15.38 25.20
C LEU A 21 -7.75 -15.98 24.60
N ALA A 22 -8.93 -15.68 25.16
CA ALA A 22 -10.21 -16.11 24.63
C ALA A 22 -10.43 -15.57 23.20
N ILE A 23 -10.08 -14.32 22.93
CA ILE A 23 -10.13 -13.71 21.59
C ILE A 23 -9.19 -14.43 20.62
N GLU A 24 -7.96 -14.77 21.02
CA GLU A 24 -7.02 -15.48 20.14
C GLU A 24 -7.44 -16.95 19.88
N ILE A 25 -8.05 -17.61 20.87
CA ILE A 25 -8.68 -18.93 20.68
C ILE A 25 -9.82 -18.83 19.67
N ALA A 26 -10.70 -17.84 19.82
CA ALA A 26 -11.82 -17.64 18.92
C ALA A 26 -11.38 -17.26 17.51
N LYS A 27 -10.35 -16.42 17.38
CA LYS A 27 -9.70 -16.11 16.11
C LYS A 27 -9.25 -17.40 15.44
N SER A 28 -8.44 -18.21 16.12
CA SER A 28 -7.90 -19.46 15.60
C SER A 28 -9.01 -20.44 15.17
N GLY A 29 -10.10 -20.51 15.94
CA GLY A 29 -11.27 -21.32 15.59
C GLY A 29 -12.00 -20.89 14.31
N LEU A 30 -11.91 -19.61 13.94
CA LEU A 30 -12.56 -19.05 12.74
C LEU A 30 -11.66 -19.04 11.51
N GLU A 31 -10.33 -19.19 11.65
CA GLU A 31 -9.40 -18.96 10.54
C GLU A 31 -9.71 -19.80 9.30
N GLN A 32 -9.88 -21.11 9.49
CA GLN A 32 -10.12 -22.03 8.37
C GLN A 32 -11.50 -21.81 7.73
N PHE A 33 -12.53 -21.56 8.54
CA PHE A 33 -13.86 -21.22 8.05
C PHE A 33 -13.80 -19.96 7.19
N VAL A 34 -13.20 -18.89 7.70
CA VAL A 34 -13.11 -17.59 7.02
C VAL A 34 -12.29 -17.67 5.75
N GLU A 35 -11.20 -18.44 5.75
CA GLU A 35 -10.39 -18.72 4.56
C GLU A 35 -11.22 -19.41 3.45
N ASN A 36 -12.04 -20.39 3.83
CA ASN A 36 -12.93 -21.09 2.90
C ASN A 36 -14.04 -20.17 2.38
N GLU A 37 -14.64 -19.36 3.25
CA GLU A 37 -15.68 -18.42 2.85
C GLU A 37 -15.14 -17.29 1.98
N ALA A 38 -13.91 -16.82 2.21
CA ALA A 38 -13.22 -15.87 1.33
C ALA A 38 -13.03 -16.45 -0.09
N LYS A 39 -12.69 -17.73 -0.20
CA LYS A 39 -12.62 -18.45 -1.49
C LYS A 39 -14.00 -18.55 -2.16
N THR A 40 -15.05 -18.82 -1.40
CA THR A 40 -16.42 -18.87 -1.91
C THR A 40 -16.86 -17.49 -2.43
N VAL A 41 -16.64 -16.42 -1.67
CA VAL A 41 -16.95 -15.04 -2.09
C VAL A 41 -16.18 -14.68 -3.36
N HIS A 42 -14.88 -14.98 -3.39
CA HIS A 42 -14.03 -14.78 -4.57
C HIS A 42 -14.58 -15.52 -5.80
N THR A 43 -14.92 -16.79 -5.64
CA THR A 43 -15.49 -17.64 -6.71
C THR A 43 -16.83 -17.09 -7.19
N ASN A 44 -17.71 -16.63 -6.29
CA ASN A 44 -19.01 -16.07 -6.65
C ASN A 44 -18.86 -14.76 -7.45
N ILE A 45 -17.99 -13.86 -7.00
CA ILE A 45 -17.68 -12.62 -7.72
C ILE A 45 -17.11 -12.97 -9.10
N TYR A 46 -16.16 -13.91 -9.15
CA TYR A 46 -15.51 -14.30 -10.39
C TYR A 46 -16.50 -14.95 -11.37
N ASN A 47 -17.35 -15.88 -10.92
CA ASN A 47 -18.35 -16.52 -11.77
C ASN A 47 -19.37 -15.52 -12.34
N ASN A 48 -19.84 -14.56 -11.53
CA ASN A 48 -20.79 -13.54 -11.98
C ASN A 48 -20.17 -12.61 -13.03
N VAL A 49 -18.90 -12.24 -12.85
CA VAL A 49 -18.22 -11.32 -13.76
C VAL A 49 -17.69 -12.03 -15.01
N TRP A 50 -17.11 -13.23 -14.85
CA TRP A 50 -16.36 -13.93 -15.89
C TRP A 50 -17.23 -14.74 -16.85
N SER A 51 -18.37 -15.29 -16.39
CA SER A 51 -19.40 -15.84 -17.29
C SER A 51 -19.86 -14.81 -18.32
N SER A 52 -19.81 -13.53 -17.97
CA SER A 52 -20.11 -12.39 -18.84
C SER A 52 -18.95 -11.94 -19.73
N ILE A 53 -17.74 -12.47 -19.52
CA ILE A 53 -16.49 -12.09 -20.22
C ILE A 53 -16.02 -13.19 -21.17
N GLN A 54 -16.21 -14.48 -20.87
CA GLN A 54 -15.76 -15.59 -21.73
C GLN A 54 -16.30 -15.57 -23.16
N SER A 55 -17.37 -14.82 -23.44
CA SER A 55 -17.86 -14.63 -24.81
C SER A 55 -17.07 -13.60 -25.61
N GLN A 56 -16.15 -12.82 -25.02
CA GLN A 56 -15.45 -11.73 -25.69
C GLN A 56 -14.01 -11.46 -25.18
N ALA A 57 -13.07 -11.22 -26.09
CA ALA A 57 -11.66 -10.86 -25.81
C ALA A 57 -11.48 -9.49 -25.11
N THR A 58 -12.57 -8.75 -24.91
CA THR A 58 -12.65 -7.44 -24.28
C THR A 58 -13.94 -7.37 -23.48
N CYS A 59 -13.93 -6.74 -22.29
CA CYS A 59 -15.17 -6.50 -21.57
C CYS A 59 -16.10 -5.58 -22.38
N ILE A 60 -17.28 -6.06 -22.77
CA ILE A 60 -18.32 -5.34 -23.55
C ILE A 60 -18.58 -3.93 -23.00
N GLY A 61 -18.60 -3.78 -21.68
CA GLY A 61 -19.00 -2.54 -21.02
C GLY A 61 -17.91 -1.47 -20.88
N CYS A 62 -16.63 -1.85 -20.97
CA CYS A 62 -15.53 -0.89 -20.74
C CYS A 62 -14.41 -0.93 -21.78
N THR A 63 -14.48 -1.80 -22.79
CA THR A 63 -13.47 -1.96 -23.87
C THR A 63 -12.05 -2.27 -23.40
N THR A 64 -11.83 -2.53 -22.11
CA THR A 64 -10.53 -2.89 -21.54
C THR A 64 -10.13 -4.29 -22.04
N ALA A 65 -8.99 -4.38 -22.71
CA ALA A 65 -8.39 -5.63 -23.14
C ALA A 65 -7.69 -6.31 -21.96
N ASN A 66 -8.30 -7.39 -21.48
CA ASN A 66 -7.82 -8.31 -20.45
C ASN A 66 -7.54 -7.77 -19.04
N LEU A 67 -8.04 -8.57 -18.10
CA LEU A 67 -8.00 -8.49 -16.64
C LEU A 67 -6.60 -8.74 -16.03
N LEU A 68 -5.53 -8.38 -16.75
CA LEU A 68 -4.11 -8.24 -16.35
C LEU A 68 -3.23 -8.26 -17.62
N LYS A 69 -2.34 -7.26 -17.81
CA LYS A 69 -1.13 -7.41 -18.65
C LYS A 69 0.13 -6.95 -17.92
N CYS A 70 0.91 -7.96 -17.53
CA CYS A 70 2.35 -8.10 -17.37
C CYS A 70 3.15 -7.07 -16.53
N PRO A 71 3.87 -7.52 -15.48
CA PRO A 71 4.85 -6.71 -14.74
C PRO A 71 6.06 -6.24 -15.55
N THR A 72 6.32 -6.76 -16.75
CA THR A 72 7.43 -6.29 -17.59
C THR A 72 7.18 -6.66 -19.06
N GLN A 73 7.12 -5.63 -19.91
CA GLN A 73 7.07 -5.65 -21.38
C GLN A 73 5.74 -6.08 -22.05
N GLY A 74 5.07 -5.14 -22.75
CA GLY A 74 4.10 -5.52 -23.80
C GLY A 74 2.81 -4.71 -24.02
N VAL A 75 2.94 -3.39 -24.25
CA VAL A 75 2.11 -2.55 -25.13
C VAL A 75 0.61 -2.34 -24.79
N CYS A 76 0.31 -1.16 -24.22
CA CYS A 76 -0.99 -0.48 -24.39
C CYS A 76 -0.97 0.23 -25.76
N ASN A 77 -1.59 -0.39 -26.77
CA ASN A 77 -1.61 0.12 -28.14
C ASN A 77 -2.81 1.09 -28.34
N LYS A 78 -2.61 2.38 -28.05
CA LYS A 78 -3.32 3.45 -28.76
C LYS A 78 -2.29 4.43 -29.33
N ARG A 79 -2.28 4.50 -30.66
CA ARG A 79 -1.26 5.08 -31.54
C ARG A 79 -1.31 6.61 -31.52
N GLY A 80 -0.19 7.26 -31.19
CA GLY A 80 0.04 8.70 -31.38
C GLY A 80 1.41 9.13 -30.84
N PRO A 81 2.22 9.97 -31.53
CA PRO A 81 3.62 10.21 -31.13
C PRO A 81 3.82 11.06 -29.86
N GLN A 82 2.79 11.67 -29.27
CA GLN A 82 2.97 12.58 -28.11
C GLN A 82 1.74 12.64 -27.17
N SER A 83 1.04 11.54 -26.89
CA SER A 83 -0.12 11.58 -25.99
C SER A 83 0.19 11.01 -24.60
N THR A 84 0.43 11.91 -23.65
CA THR A 84 0.09 11.71 -22.25
C THR A 84 -1.36 11.26 -22.13
N CYS A 85 -1.65 10.27 -21.27
CA CYS A 85 -3.00 9.79 -21.00
C CYS A 85 -3.87 10.93 -20.44
N THR A 86 -4.66 11.57 -21.30
CA THR A 86 -5.29 12.89 -21.01
C THR A 86 -6.82 12.88 -21.02
N SER A 87 -7.50 11.73 -21.07
CA SER A 87 -8.97 11.74 -21.03
C SER A 87 -9.54 11.39 -19.66
N MET A 88 -9.83 12.47 -18.92
CA MET A 88 -10.89 12.63 -17.90
C MET A 88 -10.75 11.93 -16.54
N HIS A 89 -10.34 12.69 -15.53
CA HIS A 89 -11.09 12.85 -14.28
C HIS A 89 -10.81 14.23 -13.68
N ASN A 90 -11.56 15.24 -14.13
CA ASN A 90 -11.54 16.57 -13.52
C ASN A 90 -12.22 16.56 -12.14
N ASN A 91 -11.54 17.24 -11.21
CA ASN A 91 -12.05 17.96 -10.03
C ASN A 91 -12.67 17.16 -8.87
N ALA A 92 -11.83 16.72 -7.93
CA ALA A 92 -11.88 17.16 -6.52
C ALA A 92 -10.78 16.47 -5.68
N ALA A 93 -9.88 17.30 -5.14
CA ALA A 93 -9.05 17.16 -3.94
C ALA A 93 -8.47 15.78 -3.53
N LYS A 94 -7.12 15.77 -3.47
CA LYS A 94 -6.21 15.01 -2.57
C LYS A 94 -6.43 13.50 -2.45
N GLN A 95 -5.59 12.78 -3.20
CA GLN A 95 -4.88 11.50 -2.91
C GLN A 95 -4.73 10.79 -4.27
N PRO A 96 -3.54 10.27 -4.64
CA PRO A 96 -3.37 9.54 -5.89
C PRO A 96 -4.22 8.27 -5.82
N ARG A 97 -5.42 8.31 -6.42
CA ARG A 97 -6.26 7.13 -6.58
C ARG A 97 -5.49 6.21 -7.52
N LYS A 98 -4.89 5.14 -6.98
CA LYS A 98 -4.41 4.01 -7.77
C LYS A 98 -5.57 3.63 -8.70
N CYS A 99 -5.45 4.00 -9.97
CA CYS A 99 -6.54 3.85 -10.90
C CYS A 99 -6.76 2.35 -11.06
N PRO A 100 -7.97 1.81 -10.87
CA PRO A 100 -8.32 0.42 -11.19
C PRO A 100 -8.30 0.17 -12.71
N ALA A 101 -7.41 0.81 -13.47
CA ALA A 101 -7.39 0.84 -14.93
C ALA A 101 -7.09 -0.52 -15.58
N ASN A 102 -6.67 -1.52 -14.79
CA ASN A 102 -6.42 -2.89 -15.23
C ASN A 102 -7.34 -3.93 -14.59
N VAL A 103 -8.37 -3.49 -13.85
CA VAL A 103 -9.41 -4.38 -13.35
C VAL A 103 -10.72 -4.02 -14.02
N CYS A 104 -11.41 -5.02 -14.56
CA CYS A 104 -12.74 -4.84 -15.12
C CYS A 104 -13.64 -4.13 -14.09
N ASN A 105 -14.25 -2.99 -14.46
CA ASN A 105 -15.20 -2.27 -13.61
C ASN A 105 -16.30 -3.19 -13.06
N LYS A 106 -16.65 -4.27 -13.76
CA LYS A 106 -17.59 -5.28 -13.28
C LYS A 106 -17.12 -6.00 -12.00
N VAL A 107 -15.82 -6.29 -11.84
CA VAL A 107 -15.30 -6.89 -10.60
C VAL A 107 -15.41 -5.88 -9.45
N HIS A 108 -15.04 -4.62 -9.71
CA HIS A 108 -15.23 -3.54 -8.75
C HIS A 108 -16.70 -3.42 -8.32
N ASP A 109 -17.62 -3.37 -9.28
CA ASP A 109 -19.05 -3.21 -9.03
C ASP A 109 -19.63 -4.41 -8.29
N GLU A 110 -19.18 -5.63 -8.62
CA GLU A 110 -19.62 -6.84 -7.93
C GLU A 110 -19.09 -6.89 -6.49
N ILE A 111 -17.87 -6.42 -6.22
CA ILE A 111 -17.34 -6.27 -4.85
C ILE A 111 -18.18 -5.25 -4.06
N VAL A 112 -18.47 -4.07 -4.65
CA VAL A 112 -19.31 -3.03 -4.04
C VAL A 112 -20.70 -3.58 -3.74
N LYS A 113 -21.30 -4.28 -4.70
CA LYS A 113 -22.63 -4.89 -4.58
C LYS A 113 -22.70 -5.89 -3.44
N HIS A 114 -21.65 -6.68 -3.22
CA HIS A 114 -21.55 -7.61 -2.09
C HIS A 114 -21.11 -6.96 -0.78
N HIS A 115 -20.82 -5.66 -0.76
CA HIS A 115 -20.45 -4.93 0.44
C HIS A 115 -21.69 -4.35 1.13
N THR A 116 -21.91 -4.67 2.40
CA THR A 116 -23.10 -4.27 3.18
C THR A 116 -23.29 -2.75 3.16
N PHE A 117 -22.21 -1.99 3.35
CA PHE A 117 -22.23 -0.52 3.37
C PHE A 117 -21.84 0.18 2.07
N ASN A 118 -21.62 -0.54 0.96
CA ASN A 118 -21.10 0.01 -0.31
C ASN A 118 -19.83 0.87 -0.14
N LYS A 119 -18.97 0.55 0.84
CA LYS A 119 -17.75 1.31 1.15
C LYS A 119 -16.51 0.41 1.27
N PRO A 120 -16.09 -0.26 0.19
CA PRO A 120 -14.93 -1.13 0.27
C PRO A 120 -13.63 -0.34 0.53
N SER A 121 -12.76 -0.93 1.33
CA SER A 121 -11.44 -0.40 1.71
C SER A 121 -10.39 -0.69 0.66
N TRP A 122 -10.50 -0.05 -0.50
CA TRP A 122 -9.64 -0.31 -1.66
C TRP A 122 -8.14 -0.23 -1.38
N LYS A 123 -7.72 0.67 -0.48
CA LYS A 123 -6.30 0.83 -0.10
C LYS A 123 -5.68 -0.44 0.49
N ASN A 124 -6.48 -1.34 1.07
CA ASN A 124 -5.98 -2.60 1.61
C ASN A 124 -5.65 -3.62 0.51
N THR A 125 -6.18 -3.45 -0.69
CA THR A 125 -6.18 -4.49 -1.72
C THR A 125 -5.15 -4.22 -2.80
N MET A 126 -4.64 -5.28 -3.42
CA MET A 126 -3.82 -5.23 -4.63
C MET A 126 -4.64 -5.76 -5.80
N ALA A 127 -5.08 -4.84 -6.65
CA ALA A 127 -5.90 -5.08 -7.84
C ALA A 127 -5.31 -6.17 -8.75
N GLU A 128 -3.99 -6.21 -8.86
CA GLU A 128 -3.22 -7.14 -9.69
C GLU A 128 -3.35 -8.60 -9.22
N GLN A 129 -3.83 -8.82 -8.00
CA GLN A 129 -3.96 -10.14 -7.38
C GLN A 129 -5.42 -10.55 -7.18
N TRP A 130 -6.40 -9.75 -7.58
CA TRP A 130 -7.82 -10.07 -7.36
C TRP A 130 -8.26 -11.35 -8.08
N THR A 131 -7.60 -11.76 -9.16
CA THR A 131 -7.93 -12.98 -9.90
C THR A 131 -7.34 -14.24 -9.30
N THR A 132 -6.21 -14.13 -8.58
CA THR A 132 -5.42 -15.27 -8.10
C THR A 132 -5.43 -15.43 -6.59
N ASN A 133 -5.73 -14.37 -5.85
CA ASN A 133 -5.69 -14.35 -4.40
C ASN A 133 -7.06 -13.93 -3.80
N PRO A 134 -7.85 -14.91 -3.31
CA PRO A 134 -9.14 -14.65 -2.65
C PRO A 134 -9.06 -13.64 -1.52
N TRP A 135 -7.96 -13.66 -0.75
CA TRP A 135 -7.79 -12.76 0.38
C TRP A 135 -7.67 -11.29 -0.06
N GLN A 136 -7.17 -11.00 -1.26
CA GLN A 136 -7.08 -9.63 -1.76
C GLN A 136 -8.46 -9.01 -2.01
N ILE A 137 -9.45 -9.83 -2.39
CA ILE A 137 -10.84 -9.39 -2.45
C ILE A 137 -11.41 -9.25 -1.03
N ALA A 138 -11.18 -10.21 -0.14
CA ALA A 138 -11.66 -10.13 1.25
C ALA A 138 -11.16 -8.87 1.99
N LYS A 139 -9.93 -8.44 1.71
CA LYS A 139 -9.35 -7.20 2.26
C LYS A 139 -10.13 -5.93 1.91
N ALA A 140 -10.93 -5.94 0.85
CA ALA A 140 -11.82 -4.84 0.49
C ALA A 140 -12.92 -4.63 1.54
N TYR A 141 -13.23 -5.63 2.36
CA TYR A 141 -14.26 -5.59 3.39
C TYR A 141 -13.68 -5.34 4.79
N LEU A 142 -12.37 -5.25 4.93
CA LEU A 142 -11.71 -4.92 6.19
C LEU A 142 -11.83 -3.43 6.52
N PRO A 143 -11.58 -3.00 7.77
CA PRO A 143 -11.47 -1.58 8.10
C PRO A 143 -10.42 -0.87 7.23
N PRO A 144 -10.55 0.44 7.01
CA PRO A 144 -9.72 1.15 6.06
C PRO A 144 -8.23 1.15 6.42
N ASP A 145 -7.87 1.08 7.70
CA ASP A 145 -6.49 1.24 8.16
C ASP A 145 -5.97 -0.01 8.87
N GLY A 146 -4.66 -0.27 8.74
CA GLY A 146 -3.96 -1.34 9.47
C GLY A 146 -3.89 -2.70 8.77
N TYR A 147 -4.46 -2.85 7.56
CA TYR A 147 -4.58 -4.16 6.89
C TYR A 147 -3.83 -4.28 5.55
N THR A 148 -3.16 -3.23 5.07
CA THR A 148 -2.41 -3.24 3.80
C THR A 148 -1.37 -4.36 3.73
N GLY A 149 -0.60 -4.59 4.80
CA GLY A 149 0.45 -5.61 4.84
C GLY A 149 0.00 -7.03 5.17
N LYS A 150 -1.30 -7.25 5.45
CA LYS A 150 -1.82 -8.58 5.82
C LYS A 150 -1.99 -9.43 4.56
N CYS A 151 -1.34 -10.59 4.54
CA CYS A 151 -1.28 -11.46 3.36
C CYS A 151 -2.27 -12.63 3.43
N SER A 152 -2.78 -12.94 4.63
CA SER A 152 -3.67 -14.07 4.89
C SER A 152 -4.67 -13.78 6.02
N VAL A 153 -5.63 -14.70 6.22
CA VAL A 153 -6.54 -14.69 7.37
C VAL A 153 -5.75 -14.78 8.68
N GLN A 154 -4.71 -15.63 8.72
CA GLN A 154 -3.87 -15.90 9.88
C GLN A 154 -3.11 -14.65 10.34
N ASP A 155 -2.65 -13.82 9.40
CA ASP A 155 -1.98 -12.55 9.70
C ASP A 155 -2.94 -11.48 10.22
N THR A 156 -4.24 -11.68 10.01
CA THR A 156 -5.30 -10.71 10.31
C THR A 156 -5.75 -10.88 11.75
N ASP A 157 -6.02 -9.78 12.44
CA ASP A 157 -6.52 -9.86 13.81
C ASP A 157 -8.00 -10.25 13.87
N PHE A 158 -8.46 -10.65 15.05
CA PHE A 158 -9.84 -11.03 15.28
C PHE A 158 -10.83 -9.95 14.78
N ASN A 159 -10.58 -8.68 15.10
CA ASN A 159 -11.45 -7.58 14.66
C ASN A 159 -11.49 -7.43 13.14
N GLY A 160 -10.39 -7.66 12.43
CA GLY A 160 -10.35 -7.70 10.98
C GLY A 160 -11.21 -8.84 10.43
N ILE A 161 -11.04 -10.06 10.97
CA ILE A 161 -11.84 -11.23 10.59
C ILE A 161 -13.34 -10.97 10.79
N ILE A 162 -13.74 -10.47 11.96
CA ILE A 162 -15.15 -10.15 12.23
C ILE A 162 -15.65 -9.04 11.29
N SER A 163 -14.83 -8.02 11.02
CA SER A 163 -15.21 -6.92 10.11
C SER A 163 -15.44 -7.40 8.68
N PHE A 164 -14.62 -8.33 8.17
CA PHE A 164 -14.86 -8.96 6.87
C PHE A 164 -16.25 -9.61 6.82
N MET A 165 -16.57 -10.43 7.82
CA MET A 165 -17.87 -11.10 7.90
C MET A 165 -19.02 -10.09 8.00
N MET A 166 -18.88 -9.03 8.81
CA MET A 166 -19.92 -8.00 8.96
C MET A 166 -20.16 -7.15 7.71
N ASN A 167 -19.10 -6.88 6.95
CA ASN A 167 -19.16 -5.97 5.80
C ASN A 167 -19.49 -6.68 4.49
N CYS A 168 -19.54 -8.02 4.47
CA CYS A 168 -19.79 -8.82 3.29
C CYS A 168 -21.19 -9.47 3.37
N LYS A 169 -22.06 -9.16 2.40
CA LYS A 169 -23.44 -9.65 2.32
C LYS A 169 -23.56 -11.17 2.24
N HIS A 170 -22.48 -11.84 1.87
CA HIS A 170 -22.38 -13.30 1.90
C HIS A 170 -22.68 -13.88 3.29
N PHE A 171 -22.49 -13.10 4.34
CA PHE A 171 -22.76 -13.48 5.73
C PHE A 171 -24.06 -12.91 6.30
N ASP A 172 -24.88 -12.18 5.53
CA ASP A 172 -26.09 -11.49 6.06
C ASP A 172 -27.09 -12.45 6.73
N ASN A 173 -27.14 -13.71 6.29
CA ASN A 173 -28.01 -14.76 6.86
C ASN A 173 -27.26 -15.75 7.78
N LYS A 174 -26.01 -15.44 8.13
CA LYS A 174 -25.15 -16.24 9.01
C LYS A 174 -25.03 -15.53 10.36
N PHE A 175 -24.82 -16.29 11.44
CA PHE A 175 -24.58 -15.73 12.78
C PHE A 175 -25.73 -14.87 13.35
N SER A 176 -26.97 -15.23 12.98
CA SER A 176 -28.21 -14.64 13.48
C SER A 176 -28.50 -15.11 14.91
N PHE A 177 -29.04 -14.24 15.77
CA PHE A 177 -29.56 -14.69 17.06
C PHE A 177 -30.83 -15.54 16.87
N PRO A 178 -31.04 -16.62 17.65
CA PRO A 178 -32.25 -17.45 17.54
C PRO A 178 -33.55 -16.78 18.00
N ILE A 179 -33.52 -15.57 18.59
CA ILE A 179 -34.68 -14.99 19.29
C ILE A 179 -34.78 -13.48 19.04
N SER A 180 -35.82 -13.04 18.33
CA SER A 180 -36.28 -11.65 18.28
C SER A 180 -37.39 -11.44 19.31
N THR A 181 -37.07 -11.05 20.54
CA THR A 181 -38.06 -10.56 21.50
C THR A 181 -38.05 -9.04 21.50
N GLY A 182 -38.81 -8.41 20.59
CA GLY A 182 -39.18 -7.00 20.70
C GLY A 182 -38.74 -6.08 19.56
N LYS A 183 -39.22 -4.83 19.65
CA LYS A 183 -39.20 -3.74 18.65
C LYS A 183 -37.79 -3.26 18.23
N HIS A 184 -36.74 -3.80 18.85
CA HIS A 184 -35.34 -3.57 18.49
C HIS A 184 -34.70 -4.92 18.19
N SER A 185 -34.25 -5.12 16.95
CA SER A 185 -33.50 -6.33 16.60
C SER A 185 -32.23 -6.38 17.45
N PRO A 186 -31.95 -7.48 18.19
CA PRO A 186 -30.69 -7.61 18.90
C PRO A 186 -29.52 -7.44 17.93
N PRO A 187 -28.39 -6.83 18.35
CA PRO A 187 -27.19 -6.83 17.52
C PRO A 187 -26.80 -8.29 17.20
N CYS A 188 -26.47 -8.59 15.94
CA CYS A 188 -26.05 -9.94 15.57
C CYS A 188 -24.75 -10.33 16.30
N LEU A 189 -24.47 -11.63 16.39
CA LEU A 189 -23.31 -12.17 17.14
C LEU A 189 -21.98 -11.52 16.69
N LEU A 190 -21.86 -11.20 15.40
CA LEU A 190 -20.69 -10.52 14.84
C LEU A 190 -20.49 -9.11 15.41
N THR A 191 -21.57 -8.35 15.64
CA THR A 191 -21.49 -7.01 16.22
C THR A 191 -20.98 -7.08 17.65
N MET A 192 -21.54 -7.99 18.45
CA MET A 192 -21.11 -8.20 19.84
C MET A 192 -19.63 -8.63 19.91
N ALA A 193 -19.24 -9.60 19.07
CA ALA A 193 -17.88 -10.11 19.03
C ALA A 193 -16.86 -9.01 18.68
N ARG A 194 -17.16 -8.18 17.67
CA ARG A 194 -16.31 -7.04 17.30
C ARG A 194 -16.15 -6.05 18.45
N ASP A 195 -17.26 -5.73 19.13
CA ASP A 195 -17.25 -4.70 20.16
C ASP A 195 -16.44 -5.17 21.39
N ILE A 196 -16.58 -6.43 21.81
CA ILE A 196 -15.70 -7.05 22.81
C ILE A 196 -14.24 -7.06 22.36
N GLY A 197 -13.98 -7.48 21.12
CA GLY A 197 -12.62 -7.51 20.57
C GLY A 197 -11.94 -6.14 20.59
N ARG A 198 -12.69 -5.05 20.34
CA ARG A 198 -12.21 -3.67 20.47
C ARG A 198 -11.99 -3.29 21.93
N THR A 199 -12.96 -3.54 22.81
CA THR A 199 -12.88 -3.17 24.23
C THR A 199 -11.67 -3.80 24.91
N VAL A 200 -11.45 -5.11 24.71
CA VAL A 200 -10.31 -5.81 25.31
C VAL A 200 -8.99 -5.29 24.74
N ARG A 201 -8.87 -5.18 23.41
CA ARG A 201 -7.61 -4.79 22.74
C ARG A 201 -7.22 -3.34 22.99
N HIS A 202 -8.20 -2.44 23.15
CA HIS A 202 -7.97 -1.01 23.37
C HIS A 202 -8.14 -0.59 24.84
N SER A 203 -8.23 -1.55 25.78
CA SER A 203 -8.18 -1.25 27.21
C SER A 203 -6.81 -0.65 27.56
N SER A 204 -6.74 0.68 27.67
CA SER A 204 -5.50 1.41 27.94
C SER A 204 -4.87 1.04 29.28
N GLN A 205 -5.67 0.51 30.20
CA GLN A 205 -5.22 0.06 31.52
C GLN A 205 -5.04 -1.47 31.60
N CYS A 206 -5.34 -2.22 30.54
CA CYS A 206 -5.32 -3.69 30.50
C CYS A 206 -6.14 -4.30 31.64
N LYS A 207 -7.34 -3.78 31.87
CA LYS A 207 -8.27 -4.18 32.94
C LYS A 207 -9.60 -4.61 32.34
N VAL A 208 -10.16 -5.71 32.86
CA VAL A 208 -11.47 -6.26 32.53
C VAL A 208 -12.13 -6.75 33.82
N THR A 209 -13.37 -6.34 34.08
CA THR A 209 -14.10 -6.77 35.28
C THR A 209 -14.57 -8.23 35.14
N ASP A 210 -14.93 -8.91 36.23
CA ASP A 210 -15.46 -10.27 36.15
C ASP A 210 -16.73 -10.38 35.28
N PRO A 211 -17.72 -9.46 35.37
CA PRO A 211 -18.87 -9.44 34.46
C PRO A 211 -18.45 -9.29 32.99
N ASP A 212 -17.56 -8.34 32.68
CA ASP A 212 -17.10 -8.12 31.30
C ASP A 212 -16.38 -9.35 30.74
N LEU A 213 -15.58 -10.03 31.58
CA LEU A 213 -14.92 -11.27 31.19
C LEU A 213 -15.94 -12.38 30.88
N GLN A 214 -17.00 -12.48 31.69
CA GLN A 214 -18.06 -13.46 31.47
C GLN A 214 -18.83 -13.16 30.18
N ASP A 215 -19.04 -11.88 29.86
CA ASP A 215 -19.61 -11.46 28.57
C ASP A 215 -18.70 -11.85 27.41
N VAL A 216 -17.39 -11.68 27.53
CA VAL A 216 -16.41 -12.14 26.53
C VAL A 216 -16.57 -13.63 26.25
N PHE A 217 -16.54 -14.49 27.27
CA PHE A 217 -16.68 -15.93 27.08
C PHE A 217 -18.03 -16.30 26.47
N THR A 218 -19.10 -15.68 26.94
CA THR A 218 -20.47 -15.95 26.46
C THR A 218 -20.61 -15.59 24.99
N THR A 219 -20.19 -14.40 24.58
CA THR A 219 -20.27 -13.95 23.19
C THR A 219 -19.42 -14.82 22.27
N LEU A 220 -18.16 -15.10 22.63
CA LEU A 220 -17.28 -15.89 21.79
C LEU A 220 -17.74 -17.36 21.67
N THR A 221 -18.25 -17.94 22.76
CA THR A 221 -18.81 -19.30 22.74
C THR A 221 -20.05 -19.35 21.85
N ASN A 222 -20.95 -18.37 21.97
CA ASN A 222 -22.15 -18.29 21.12
C ASN A 222 -21.80 -18.10 19.64
N LEU A 223 -20.80 -17.27 19.33
CA LEU A 223 -20.32 -17.07 17.98
C LEU A 223 -19.81 -18.38 17.35
N LEU A 224 -18.92 -19.09 18.07
CA LEU A 224 -18.29 -20.32 17.58
C LEU A 224 -19.25 -21.53 17.58
N SER A 225 -20.31 -21.47 18.38
CA SER A 225 -21.34 -22.52 18.46
C SER A 225 -22.53 -22.27 17.53
N ASP A 226 -22.44 -21.29 16.63
CA ASP A 226 -23.51 -20.95 15.70
C ASP A 226 -23.90 -22.16 14.84
N GLN A 227 -25.11 -22.67 15.07
CA GLN A 227 -25.59 -23.89 14.43
C GLN A 227 -25.86 -23.72 12.93
N THR A 228 -26.00 -22.48 12.44
CA THR A 228 -26.29 -22.21 11.04
C THR A 228 -25.02 -22.23 10.17
N SER A 229 -23.89 -21.81 10.74
CA SER A 229 -22.67 -21.53 9.99
C SER A 229 -21.50 -22.44 10.39
N LEU A 230 -21.44 -22.85 11.66
CA LEU A 230 -20.27 -23.52 12.25
C LEU A 230 -20.59 -24.88 12.89
N ALA A 231 -21.81 -25.40 12.77
CA ALA A 231 -22.24 -26.65 13.43
C ALA A 231 -21.29 -27.85 13.23
N HIS A 232 -20.63 -27.91 12.08
CA HIS A 232 -19.72 -29.01 11.71
C HIS A 232 -18.25 -28.55 11.57
N ASP A 233 -17.93 -27.30 11.93
CA ASP A 233 -16.56 -26.82 11.84
C ASP A 233 -15.74 -27.33 13.02
N VAL A 234 -14.80 -28.24 12.74
CA VAL A 234 -13.98 -28.90 13.76
C VAL A 234 -13.12 -27.90 14.54
N ASN A 235 -12.64 -26.83 13.90
CA ASN A 235 -11.79 -25.83 14.56
C ASN A 235 -12.62 -24.94 15.48
N ALA A 236 -13.84 -24.56 15.07
CA ALA A 236 -14.76 -23.82 15.91
C ALA A 236 -15.17 -24.64 17.15
N LEU A 237 -15.53 -25.91 16.97
CA LEU A 237 -15.87 -26.83 18.06
C LEU A 237 -14.70 -27.04 19.04
N GLU A 238 -13.48 -27.16 18.52
CA GLU A 238 -12.28 -27.29 19.34
C GLU A 238 -11.98 -25.98 20.10
N ALA A 239 -12.19 -24.82 19.47
CA ALA A 239 -12.06 -23.52 20.11
C ALA A 239 -13.09 -23.36 21.25
N VAL A 240 -14.33 -23.82 21.08
CA VAL A 240 -15.36 -23.82 22.15
C VAL A 240 -14.90 -24.64 23.37
N LYS A 241 -14.31 -25.82 23.16
CA LYS A 241 -13.75 -26.63 24.26
C LYS A 241 -12.64 -25.88 25.00
N LYS A 242 -11.70 -25.29 24.26
CA LYS A 242 -10.60 -24.49 24.83
C LYS A 242 -11.10 -23.26 25.59
N LEU A 243 -12.17 -22.61 25.12
CA LEU A 243 -12.82 -21.51 25.86
C LEU A 243 -13.42 -22.01 27.18
N ALA A 244 -14.12 -23.14 27.18
CA ALA A 244 -14.71 -23.71 28.39
C ALA A 244 -13.63 -24.13 29.42
N GLU A 245 -12.49 -24.64 28.95
CA GLU A 245 -11.32 -24.93 29.79
C GLU A 245 -10.72 -23.64 30.38
N LEU A 246 -10.49 -22.62 29.54
CA LEU A 246 -9.94 -21.33 29.97
C LEU A 246 -10.87 -20.58 30.96
N GLN A 247 -12.18 -20.74 30.82
CA GLN A 247 -13.16 -20.13 31.72
C GLN A 247 -13.09 -20.74 33.12
N LYS A 248 -12.99 -22.08 33.21
CA LYS A 248 -12.88 -22.83 34.49
C LYS A 248 -11.51 -22.68 35.14
N ASP A 249 -10.48 -22.44 34.33
CA ASP A 249 -9.12 -22.26 34.80
C ASP A 249 -9.06 -21.05 35.74
N THR A 250 -8.79 -21.32 37.03
CA THR A 250 -8.26 -20.28 37.90
C THR A 250 -6.87 -20.02 37.36
N LEU A 251 -6.74 -19.03 36.48
CA LEU A 251 -5.44 -18.58 35.95
C LEU A 251 -4.63 -18.03 37.12
N LYS A 252 -4.11 -18.94 37.94
CA LYS A 252 -2.82 -18.78 38.55
C LYS A 252 -1.96 -18.63 37.33
N ILE A 253 -1.53 -17.40 37.06
CA ILE A 253 -0.58 -17.14 36.00
C ILE A 253 0.67 -17.92 36.41
N THR A 254 0.75 -19.18 36.01
CA THR A 254 1.91 -20.00 36.25
C THR A 254 3.01 -19.44 35.37
N THR A 255 4.25 -19.54 35.84
CA THR A 255 5.42 -19.08 35.11
C THR A 255 5.43 -19.64 33.68
N GLU A 256 4.90 -20.83 33.46
CA GLU A 256 4.73 -21.48 32.14
C GLU A 256 3.81 -20.74 31.18
N LYS A 257 2.66 -20.23 31.65
CA LYS A 257 1.74 -19.44 30.81
C LYS A 257 2.31 -18.07 30.48
N MET A 258 3.03 -17.45 31.43
CA MET A 258 3.83 -16.24 31.16
C MET A 258 4.92 -16.51 30.13
N ILE A 259 5.62 -17.63 30.22
CA ILE A 259 6.63 -18.03 29.22
C ILE A 259 6.00 -18.13 27.83
N HIS A 260 4.77 -18.64 27.70
CA HIS A 260 4.07 -18.70 26.41
C HIS A 260 3.76 -17.31 25.85
N VAL A 261 3.24 -16.39 26.68
CA VAL A 261 2.97 -14.99 26.27
C VAL A 261 4.27 -14.27 25.92
N LEU A 262 5.33 -14.47 26.71
CA LEU A 262 6.65 -13.90 26.46
C LEU A 262 7.28 -14.45 25.18
N LYS A 263 7.12 -15.74 24.88
CA LYS A 263 7.56 -16.33 23.61
C LYS A 263 6.81 -15.72 22.42
N ALA A 264 5.49 -15.59 22.51
CA ALA A 264 4.71 -14.94 21.44
C ALA A 264 5.12 -13.46 21.24
N ALA A 265 5.40 -12.74 22.32
CA ALA A 265 5.94 -11.38 22.27
C ALA A 265 7.35 -11.36 21.66
N GLN A 266 8.21 -12.31 22.01
CA GLN A 266 9.56 -12.45 21.47
C GLN A 266 9.53 -12.77 19.96
N ASP A 267 8.67 -13.67 19.52
CA ASP A 267 8.48 -13.98 18.09
C ASP A 267 7.99 -12.75 17.32
N THR A 268 7.12 -11.95 17.93
CA THR A 268 6.65 -10.69 17.35
C THR A 268 7.79 -9.68 17.25
N LEU A 269 8.59 -9.52 18.30
CA LEU A 269 9.78 -8.66 18.29
C LEU A 269 10.78 -9.11 17.23
N GLN A 270 11.00 -10.41 17.07
CA GLN A 270 11.89 -10.94 16.04
C GLN A 270 11.38 -10.62 14.62
N LYS A 271 10.07 -10.74 14.38
CA LYS A 271 9.46 -10.34 13.10
C LYS A 271 9.65 -8.84 12.83
N VAL A 272 9.48 -7.99 13.85
CA VAL A 272 9.72 -6.54 13.74
C VAL A 272 11.18 -6.25 13.42
N GLN A 273 12.11 -6.94 14.09
CA GLN A 273 13.54 -6.82 13.82
C GLN A 273 13.87 -7.18 12.36
N ASN A 274 13.37 -8.31 11.86
CA ASN A 274 13.59 -8.74 10.48
C ASN A 274 13.03 -7.73 9.46
N ILE A 275 11.90 -7.08 9.76
CA ILE A 275 11.33 -6.02 8.90
C ILE A 275 12.22 -4.78 8.94
N ALA A 276 12.73 -4.40 10.11
CA ALA A 276 13.63 -3.26 10.27
C ALA A 276 14.94 -3.49 9.49
N ASP A 277 15.52 -4.68 9.59
CA ASP A 277 16.75 -5.05 8.88
C ASP A 277 16.53 -5.02 7.36
N LYS A 278 15.43 -5.61 6.87
CA LYS A 278 15.07 -5.55 5.45
C LYS A 278 14.87 -4.10 4.96
N SER A 279 14.23 -3.26 5.78
CA SER A 279 14.03 -1.84 5.43
C SER A 279 15.34 -1.09 5.40
N LEU A 280 16.30 -1.44 6.27
CA LEU A 280 17.64 -0.88 6.27
C LEU A 280 18.40 -1.25 4.98
N ASP A 281 18.34 -2.51 4.55
CA ASP A 281 18.94 -2.98 3.31
C ASP A 281 18.36 -2.23 2.08
N GLU A 282 17.03 -2.10 2.01
CA GLU A 282 16.36 -1.36 0.94
C GLU A 282 16.78 0.13 0.91
N MET A 283 16.91 0.76 2.09
CA MET A 283 17.41 2.14 2.20
C MET A 283 18.88 2.27 1.75
N GLN A 284 19.73 1.28 2.04
CA GLN A 284 21.13 1.29 1.59
C GLN A 284 21.22 1.18 0.06
N VAL A 285 20.41 0.30 -0.56
CA VAL A 285 20.34 0.20 -2.03
C VAL A 285 19.89 1.52 -2.65
N TYR A 286 18.86 2.16 -2.09
CA TYR A 286 18.39 3.46 -2.56
C TYR A 286 19.46 4.56 -2.40
N HIS A 287 20.19 4.56 -1.28
CA HIS A 287 21.27 5.50 -1.03
C HIS A 287 22.39 5.39 -2.08
N GLU A 288 22.87 4.18 -2.38
CA GLU A 288 23.91 3.98 -3.39
C GLU A 288 23.43 4.31 -4.81
N GLN A 289 22.15 4.09 -5.12
CA GLN A 289 21.56 4.54 -6.39
C GLN A 289 21.57 6.07 -6.50
N CYS A 290 21.06 6.78 -5.48
CA CYS A 290 21.06 8.25 -5.47
C CYS A 290 22.47 8.83 -5.56
N LYS A 291 23.45 8.20 -4.91
CA LYS A 291 24.87 8.59 -4.99
C LYS A 291 25.42 8.40 -6.40
N THR A 292 25.08 7.30 -7.06
CA THR A 292 25.45 7.04 -8.47
C THR A 292 24.84 8.08 -9.40
N ASP A 293 23.55 8.37 -9.26
CA ASP A 293 22.84 9.37 -10.07
C ASP A 293 23.42 10.78 -9.86
N LEU A 294 23.73 11.15 -8.61
CA LEU A 294 24.34 12.43 -8.28
C LEU A 294 25.72 12.58 -8.92
N ASN A 295 26.56 11.55 -8.84
CA ASN A 295 27.88 11.56 -9.47
C ASN A 295 27.76 11.66 -11.00
N SER A 296 26.84 10.92 -11.61
CA SER A 296 26.57 11.02 -13.05
C SER A 296 26.15 12.45 -13.46
N HIS A 297 25.35 13.13 -12.64
CA HIS A 297 24.94 14.50 -12.91
C HIS A 297 26.11 15.48 -12.74
N ILE A 298 26.95 15.29 -11.73
CA ILE A 298 28.18 16.10 -11.55
C ILE A 298 29.07 15.99 -12.78
N ASP A 299 29.27 14.78 -13.31
CA ASP A 299 30.12 14.56 -14.48
C ASP A 299 29.50 15.17 -15.75
N MET A 300 28.17 15.07 -15.93
CA MET A 300 27.48 15.78 -17.01
C MET A 300 27.65 17.31 -16.92
N CYS A 301 27.60 17.88 -15.72
CA CYS A 301 27.79 19.33 -15.52
C CYS A 301 29.24 19.74 -15.81
N LYS A 302 30.24 18.94 -15.42
CA LYS A 302 31.64 19.17 -15.76
C LYS A 302 31.85 19.18 -17.27
N GLN A 303 31.33 18.16 -17.97
CA GLN A 303 31.44 18.09 -19.44
C GLN A 303 30.84 19.32 -20.11
N LYS A 304 29.65 19.76 -19.69
CA LYS A 304 29.02 20.98 -20.24
C LYS A 304 29.83 22.24 -19.97
N LEU A 305 30.47 22.33 -18.81
CA LEU A 305 31.33 23.46 -18.46
C LEU A 305 32.59 23.47 -19.34
N ASP A 306 33.19 22.30 -19.56
CA ASP A 306 34.37 22.15 -20.43
C ASP A 306 34.01 22.49 -21.89
N ASP A 307 32.89 21.97 -22.40
CA ASP A 307 32.38 22.28 -23.75
C ASP A 307 32.12 23.78 -23.94
N HIS A 308 31.50 24.42 -22.94
CA HIS A 308 31.24 25.87 -22.97
C HIS A 308 32.55 26.67 -22.91
N THR A 309 33.51 26.25 -22.09
CA THR A 309 34.82 26.88 -21.98
C THR A 309 35.58 26.82 -23.29
N ALA A 310 35.64 25.64 -23.92
CA ALA A 310 36.27 25.44 -25.23
C ALA A 310 35.63 26.30 -26.32
N LYS A 311 34.28 26.39 -26.32
CA LYS A 311 33.55 27.25 -27.25
C LYS A 311 33.90 28.73 -27.04
N CYS A 312 33.86 29.23 -25.81
CA CYS A 312 34.22 30.63 -25.52
C CYS A 312 35.66 30.96 -25.93
N THR A 313 36.62 30.06 -25.69
CA THR A 313 38.00 30.23 -26.16
C THR A 313 38.05 30.38 -27.68
N THR A 314 37.35 29.49 -28.41
CA THR A 314 37.28 29.55 -29.88
C THR A 314 36.64 30.86 -30.37
N ASP A 315 35.54 31.29 -29.75
CA ASP A 315 34.84 32.54 -30.11
C ASP A 315 35.74 33.78 -29.86
N ILE A 316 36.52 33.78 -28.77
CA ILE A 316 37.49 34.84 -28.45
C ILE A 316 38.62 34.86 -29.49
N ASP A 317 39.18 33.69 -29.82
CA ASP A 317 40.27 33.58 -30.80
C ASP A 317 39.80 34.03 -32.20
N GLU A 318 38.62 33.61 -32.64
CA GLU A 318 38.03 34.06 -33.90
C GLU A 318 37.79 35.57 -33.93
N HIS A 319 37.30 36.15 -32.82
CA HIS A 319 37.08 37.59 -32.73
C HIS A 319 38.40 38.37 -32.75
N ALA A 320 39.44 37.88 -32.07
CA ALA A 320 40.78 38.46 -32.07
C ALA A 320 41.39 38.44 -33.47
N ILE A 321 41.30 37.31 -34.19
CA ILE A 321 41.79 37.18 -35.57
C ILE A 321 41.09 38.17 -36.50
N LYS A 322 39.74 38.22 -36.49
CA LYS A 322 38.96 39.17 -37.32
C LYS A 322 39.33 40.63 -37.03
N THR A 323 39.60 40.95 -35.76
CA THR A 323 40.01 42.30 -35.35
C THR A 323 41.41 42.64 -35.88
N LEU A 324 42.36 41.70 -35.81
CA LEU A 324 43.70 41.87 -36.36
C LEU A 324 43.68 42.01 -37.88
N GLU A 325 42.90 41.19 -38.60
CA GLU A 325 42.72 41.28 -40.05
C GLU A 325 42.17 42.64 -40.48
N SER A 326 41.11 43.11 -39.82
CA SER A 326 40.52 44.45 -40.08
C SER A 326 41.53 45.57 -39.83
N THR A 327 42.29 45.50 -38.75
CA THR A 327 43.32 46.49 -38.41
C THR A 327 44.46 46.52 -39.44
N TYR A 328 44.90 45.34 -39.89
CA TYR A 328 45.91 45.19 -40.94
C TYR A 328 45.42 45.78 -42.27
N GLU A 329 44.18 45.48 -42.67
CA GLU A 329 43.62 46.00 -43.92
C GLU A 329 43.50 47.54 -43.91
N GLN A 330 43.09 48.13 -42.78
CA GLN A 330 43.05 49.58 -42.62
C GLN A 330 44.45 50.21 -42.71
N SER A 331 45.43 49.61 -42.05
CA SER A 331 46.82 50.08 -42.08
C SER A 331 47.43 49.96 -43.47
N SER A 332 47.17 48.87 -44.20
CA SER A 332 47.60 48.67 -45.58
C SER A 332 47.01 49.71 -46.54
N LYS A 333 45.71 50.02 -46.40
CA LYS A 333 45.06 51.12 -47.14
C LYS A 333 45.72 52.46 -46.81
N GLY A 334 45.97 52.76 -45.53
CA GLY A 334 46.64 53.99 -45.10
C GLY A 334 48.05 54.15 -45.70
N ILE A 335 48.85 53.09 -45.69
CA ILE A 335 50.19 53.07 -46.33
C ILE A 335 50.07 53.30 -47.84
N SER A 336 49.11 52.64 -48.50
CA SER A 336 48.89 52.81 -49.95
C SER A 336 48.54 54.27 -50.30
N TYR A 337 47.67 54.91 -49.50
CA TYR A 337 47.35 56.33 -49.66
C TYR A 337 48.56 57.23 -49.43
N PHE A 338 49.38 56.94 -48.42
CA PHE A 338 50.60 57.70 -48.14
C PHE A 338 51.62 57.59 -49.29
N VAL A 339 51.87 56.37 -49.80
CA VAL A 339 52.75 56.14 -50.96
C VAL A 339 52.23 56.87 -52.19
N PHE A 340 50.92 56.85 -52.43
CA PHE A 340 50.29 57.58 -53.53
C PHE A 340 50.45 59.11 -53.39
N ALA A 341 50.26 59.65 -52.19
CA ALA A 341 50.43 61.07 -51.90
C ALA A 341 51.88 61.54 -52.07
N VAL A 342 52.86 60.77 -51.56
CA VAL A 342 54.30 61.05 -51.73
C VAL A 342 54.70 60.98 -53.20
N SER A 343 54.21 60.00 -53.94
CA SER A 343 54.47 59.88 -55.38
C SER A 343 53.91 61.07 -56.16
N SER A 344 52.75 61.59 -55.77
CA SER A 344 52.13 62.77 -56.40
C SER A 344 52.90 64.06 -56.13
N LEU A 345 53.52 64.19 -54.94
CA LEU A 345 54.39 65.33 -54.59
C LEU A 345 55.73 65.31 -55.32
N LEU A 346 56.23 64.14 -55.69
CA LEU A 346 57.49 63.99 -56.45
C LEU A 346 57.30 64.20 -57.97
N ILE A 347 56.06 64.21 -58.46
CA ILE A 347 55.73 64.37 -59.89
C ILE A 347 55.26 65.80 -60.22
N THR A 348 55.14 66.71 -59.25
CA THR A 348 54.95 68.12 -59.58
C THR A 348 56.20 68.67 -60.26
N PRO A 349 56.12 69.13 -61.53
CA PRO A 349 57.25 69.73 -62.20
C PRO A 349 57.67 70.99 -61.45
N ASN A 350 58.97 71.18 -61.27
CA ASN A 350 59.59 72.45 -60.96
C ASN A 350 59.08 73.52 -61.95
N ALA A 351 58.01 74.21 -61.59
CA ALA A 351 57.49 75.38 -62.27
C ALA A 351 57.73 76.61 -61.38
N TYR A 352 58.94 76.75 -60.84
CA TYR A 352 59.44 77.99 -60.22
C TYR A 352 60.97 78.01 -60.31
N PHE A 353 61.49 78.28 -61.50
CA PHE A 353 62.75 78.97 -61.73
C PHE A 353 62.61 79.71 -63.06
N GLY A 354 62.40 81.03 -62.95
CA GLY A 354 62.14 81.97 -64.04
C GLY A 354 61.71 83.30 -63.45
#